data_AF-M1DHQ3-F1
#
_entry.id   AF-M1DHQ3-F1
#
_cell.length_a   1.000
_cell.length_b   1.000
_cell.length_c   1.000
_cell.angle_alpha   90.00
_cell.angle_beta   90.00
_cell.angle_gamma   90.00
#
_symmetry.space_group_name_H-M   'P 1'
#
loop_
_entity.id
_entity.type
_entity.pdbx_description
1 polymer ?
#
loop_
_entity_poly.entity_id
_entity_poly.type
_entity_poly.pdbx_seq_one_letter_code
_entity_poly.pdbx_strand_id
1 'polypeptide(L)'
;MSSGNRGMFFFNSISNDIIELPNLLEEQGNSCSAWTFSCPPDSSSSDCFVVGFETGVYVPDVYIIKVGDTEWTHHYFFDAGDFATSDCNNPLFFKNNTIYLLGDKGNLGTLCIKGNSATQRPNWKFYGRHFPSSKQTSIRKAYTAEDVDNGGMLVVFLSREEGDVEVWRYKLKGKMLEREQLTSLDNNKTLFVSSGGSYLRTCVAQGLGNKIYFPMFHDNNKGKGVFYCLANHKYYSFDYSAIKAYSSSNIFNLVQPRSCIWIEQEDD
;
A
#
# COMPACT_ATOMS: atom_id res chain seq x y z
N MET A 1 -33.70 -8.06 2.96
CA MET A 1 -32.68 -7.06 2.58
C MET A 1 -32.16 -6.42 3.86
N SER A 2 -31.13 -7.01 4.48
CA SER A 2 -30.47 -6.41 5.62
C SER A 2 -29.47 -5.39 5.09
N SER A 3 -29.83 -4.12 5.18
CA SER A 3 -28.90 -3.00 5.06
C SER A 3 -27.91 -3.07 6.23
N GLY A 4 -26.87 -3.89 6.07
CA GLY A 4 -25.82 -4.05 7.06
C GLY A 4 -24.82 -2.92 6.95
N ASN A 5 -24.51 -2.26 8.08
CA ASN A 5 -23.53 -1.20 8.28
C ASN A 5 -22.06 -1.64 7.99
N ARG A 6 -21.85 -2.69 7.19
CA ARG A 6 -20.63 -3.52 7.13
C ARG A 6 -20.33 -4.09 5.72
N GLY A 7 -21.07 -3.67 4.70
CA GLY A 7 -20.87 -4.13 3.33
C GLY A 7 -19.62 -3.52 2.69
N MET A 8 -18.88 -4.34 1.94
CA MET A 8 -17.83 -3.87 1.04
C MET A 8 -18.41 -3.77 -0.37
N PHE A 9 -18.01 -2.74 -1.10
CA PHE A 9 -18.40 -2.57 -2.50
C PHE A 9 -17.26 -1.99 -3.31
N PHE A 10 -17.26 -2.27 -4.60
CA PHE A 10 -16.49 -1.55 -5.59
C PHE A 10 -17.42 -0.61 -6.35
N PHE A 11 -16.92 0.57 -6.68
CA PHE A 11 -17.63 1.55 -7.51
C PHE A 11 -16.75 1.89 -8.70
N ASN A 12 -17.23 1.62 -9.90
CA ASN A 12 -16.58 2.07 -11.13
C ASN A 12 -17.10 3.48 -11.45
N SER A 13 -16.22 4.47 -11.46
CA SER A 13 -16.58 5.87 -11.74
C SER A 13 -16.92 6.18 -13.21
N ILE A 14 -16.50 5.31 -14.14
CA ILE A 14 -16.73 5.43 -15.59
C ILE A 14 -18.11 4.85 -15.94
N SER A 15 -18.36 3.60 -15.55
CA SER A 15 -19.62 2.93 -15.86
C SER A 15 -20.74 3.27 -14.87
N ASN A 16 -20.39 3.82 -13.70
CA ASN A 16 -21.27 4.03 -12.55
C ASN A 16 -21.83 2.74 -11.94
N ASP A 17 -21.21 1.59 -12.25
CA ASP A 17 -21.61 0.31 -11.67
C ASP A 17 -21.11 0.14 -10.24
N ILE A 18 -21.94 -0.49 -9.42
CA ILE A 18 -21.60 -0.91 -8.05
C ILE A 18 -21.55 -2.43 -8.01
N ILE A 19 -20.44 -2.96 -7.53
CA ILE A 19 -20.26 -4.40 -7.28
C ILE A 19 -20.22 -4.60 -5.77
N GLU A 20 -21.31 -5.13 -5.21
CA GLU A 20 -21.40 -5.43 -3.78
C GLU A 20 -20.75 -6.78 -3.46
N LEU A 21 -20.01 -6.85 -2.36
CA LEU A 21 -19.51 -8.09 -1.79
C LEU A 21 -20.37 -8.49 -0.59
N PRO A 22 -20.51 -9.80 -0.30
CA PRO A 22 -21.17 -10.26 0.92
C PRO A 22 -20.45 -9.74 2.17
N ASN A 23 -21.19 -9.65 3.29
CA ASN A 23 -20.60 -9.25 4.57
C ASN A 23 -19.54 -10.27 5.03
N LEU A 24 -18.43 -9.79 5.59
CA LEU A 24 -17.28 -10.63 5.98
C LEU A 24 -17.67 -11.70 7.02
N LEU A 25 -18.25 -11.26 8.15
CA LEU A 25 -18.74 -12.10 9.25
C LEU A 25 -19.83 -11.34 10.03
N GLU A 26 -20.94 -12.00 10.37
CA GLU A 26 -22.10 -11.37 11.04
C GLU A 26 -21.79 -10.91 12.48
N GLU A 27 -20.93 -11.63 13.21
CA GLU A 27 -20.82 -11.49 14.67
C GLU A 27 -19.78 -10.47 15.15
N GLN A 28 -18.64 -10.27 14.46
CA GLN A 28 -17.50 -9.50 14.98
C GLN A 28 -17.07 -8.27 14.16
N GLY A 29 -17.71 -8.01 13.02
CA GLY A 29 -17.36 -6.87 12.15
C GLY A 29 -16.09 -7.11 11.32
N ASN A 30 -15.71 -6.11 10.52
CA ASN A 30 -14.53 -6.19 9.66
C ASN A 30 -13.29 -5.71 10.44
N SER A 31 -12.37 -6.63 10.74
CA SER A 31 -11.10 -6.38 11.44
C SER A 31 -9.88 -6.28 10.52
N CYS A 32 -10.05 -6.46 9.21
CA CYS A 32 -8.94 -6.38 8.27
C CYS A 32 -8.45 -4.94 8.14
N SER A 33 -7.14 -4.73 8.37
CA SER A 33 -6.50 -3.42 8.28
C SER A 33 -5.96 -3.13 6.88
N ALA A 34 -5.83 -4.16 6.04
CA ALA A 34 -5.26 -4.07 4.70
C ALA A 34 -6.00 -4.96 3.70
N TRP A 35 -6.08 -4.49 2.47
CA TRP A 35 -6.86 -5.09 1.39
C TRP A 35 -6.10 -5.04 0.07
N THR A 36 -6.32 -6.03 -0.79
CA THR A 36 -5.81 -6.04 -2.16
C THR A 36 -6.71 -6.91 -3.04
N PHE A 37 -6.58 -6.79 -4.36
CA PHE A 37 -7.34 -7.59 -5.30
C PHE A 37 -6.51 -7.92 -6.55
N SER A 38 -6.81 -9.05 -7.18
CA SER A 38 -5.96 -9.63 -8.24
C SER A 38 -6.03 -8.88 -9.58
N CYS A 39 -7.14 -8.21 -9.85
CA CYS A 39 -7.42 -7.46 -11.07
C CYS A 39 -8.68 -6.60 -10.90
N PRO A 40 -8.96 -5.64 -11.79
CA PRO A 40 -10.18 -4.84 -11.73
C PRO A 40 -11.46 -5.71 -11.56
N PRO A 41 -12.25 -5.48 -10.50
CA PRO A 41 -13.43 -6.31 -10.15
C PRO A 41 -14.56 -6.29 -11.19
N ASP A 42 -14.60 -5.26 -12.01
CA ASP A 42 -15.58 -4.97 -13.07
C ASP A 42 -15.24 -5.56 -14.44
N SER A 43 -14.06 -6.18 -14.56
CA SER A 43 -13.66 -6.82 -15.80
C SER A 43 -14.57 -8.03 -16.07
N SER A 44 -15.34 -7.95 -17.16
CA SER A 44 -16.32 -8.95 -17.64
C SER A 44 -15.80 -10.38 -17.82
N SER A 45 -14.49 -10.61 -17.69
CA SER A 45 -13.84 -11.91 -17.81
C SER A 45 -13.00 -12.31 -16.59
N SER A 46 -13.13 -11.63 -15.45
CA SER A 46 -12.16 -11.78 -14.36
C SER A 46 -12.60 -12.73 -13.25
N ASP A 47 -11.74 -13.72 -12.99
CA ASP A 47 -11.71 -14.45 -11.72
C ASP A 47 -11.04 -13.57 -10.64
N CYS A 48 -11.60 -12.39 -10.38
CA CYS A 48 -10.99 -11.45 -9.43
C CYS A 48 -11.07 -12.00 -8.00
N PHE A 49 -9.92 -12.13 -7.35
CA PHE A 49 -9.84 -12.41 -5.92
C PHE A 49 -9.69 -11.11 -5.15
N VAL A 50 -10.48 -10.97 -4.09
CA VAL A 50 -10.33 -9.94 -3.07
C VAL A 50 -9.76 -10.58 -1.83
N VAL A 51 -8.70 -9.99 -1.28
CA VAL A 51 -7.99 -10.53 -0.12
C VAL A 51 -7.86 -9.46 0.96
N GLY A 52 -8.42 -9.77 2.13
CA GLY A 52 -8.26 -9.00 3.37
C GLY A 52 -7.24 -9.64 4.28
N PHE A 53 -6.48 -8.81 4.99
CA PHE A 53 -5.49 -9.23 5.97
C PHE A 53 -5.85 -8.68 7.34
N GLU A 54 -6.03 -9.60 8.29
CA GLU A 54 -6.19 -9.26 9.70
C GLU A 54 -4.80 -9.28 10.36
N THR A 55 -4.27 -8.07 10.57
CA THR A 55 -2.89 -7.86 11.01
C THR A 55 -2.78 -7.83 12.53
N GLY A 56 -1.68 -8.36 13.06
CA GLY A 56 -1.42 -8.34 14.50
C GLY A 56 0.01 -8.73 14.84
N VAL A 57 0.20 -9.34 16.01
CA VAL A 57 1.52 -9.78 16.51
C VAL A 57 1.99 -11.08 15.83
N TYR A 58 1.11 -11.75 15.09
CA TYR A 58 1.36 -13.02 14.42
C TYR A 58 1.30 -12.88 12.91
N VAL A 59 1.57 -13.98 12.21
CA VAL A 59 1.32 -14.10 10.78
C VAL A 59 -0.14 -13.74 10.51
N PRO A 60 -0.45 -12.82 9.57
CA PRO A 60 -1.81 -12.38 9.35
C PRO A 60 -2.75 -13.50 8.92
N ASP A 61 -3.93 -13.52 9.53
CA ASP A 61 -5.09 -14.25 9.03
C ASP A 61 -5.56 -13.60 7.73
N VAL A 62 -6.14 -14.41 6.84
CA VAL A 62 -6.56 -13.91 5.52
C VAL A 62 -7.99 -14.30 5.19
N TYR A 63 -8.72 -13.34 4.64
CA TYR A 63 -10.07 -13.51 4.14
C TYR A 63 -10.00 -13.40 2.63
N ILE A 64 -10.49 -14.42 1.93
CA ILE A 64 -10.41 -14.50 0.47
C ILE A 64 -11.82 -14.72 -0.08
N ILE A 65 -12.20 -13.94 -1.07
CA ILE A 65 -13.41 -14.17 -1.87
C ILE A 65 -13.08 -13.99 -3.34
N LYS A 66 -13.73 -14.76 -4.20
CA LYS A 66 -13.78 -14.49 -5.62
C LYS A 66 -14.99 -13.61 -5.90
N VAL A 67 -14.82 -12.52 -6.64
CA VAL A 67 -15.93 -11.62 -7.01
C VAL A 67 -17.04 -12.44 -7.69
N GLY A 68 -18.27 -12.28 -7.20
CA GLY A 68 -19.44 -13.06 -7.62
C GLY A 68 -19.79 -14.24 -6.70
N ASP A 69 -18.88 -14.68 -5.84
CA ASP A 69 -19.18 -15.68 -4.81
C ASP A 69 -19.99 -15.04 -3.65
N THR A 70 -20.70 -15.90 -2.89
CA THR A 70 -21.61 -15.47 -1.82
C THR A 70 -20.99 -15.53 -0.43
N GLU A 71 -19.82 -16.16 -0.27
CA GLU A 71 -19.20 -16.41 1.03
C GLU A 71 -17.70 -16.15 1.00
N TRP A 72 -17.19 -15.59 2.08
CA TRP A 72 -15.76 -15.41 2.30
C TRP A 72 -15.14 -16.70 2.86
N THR A 73 -13.96 -17.07 2.36
CA THR A 73 -13.14 -18.09 2.99
C THR A 73 -12.16 -17.43 3.96
N HIS A 74 -12.24 -17.80 5.24
CA HIS A 74 -11.28 -17.40 6.25
C HIS A 74 -10.20 -18.48 6.43
N HIS A 75 -8.93 -18.08 6.32
CA HIS A 75 -7.77 -18.94 6.58
C HIS A 75 -6.99 -18.43 7.79
N TYR A 76 -7.03 -19.24 8.84
CA TYR A 76 -6.36 -18.96 10.10
C TYR A 76 -4.89 -19.39 10.11
N PHE A 77 -4.02 -18.56 10.69
CA PHE A 77 -2.58 -18.76 10.83
C PHE A 77 -2.13 -18.48 12.27
N PHE A 78 -2.04 -19.54 13.08
CA PHE A 78 -1.60 -19.42 14.48
C PHE A 78 -0.09 -19.54 14.70
N ASP A 79 0.69 -19.47 13.62
CA ASP A 79 2.14 -19.67 13.76
C ASP A 79 2.77 -18.41 14.37
N ALA A 80 3.56 -18.61 15.42
CA ALA A 80 4.41 -17.57 16.01
C ALA A 80 5.65 -17.34 15.12
N GLY A 81 5.41 -17.24 13.81
CA GLY A 81 6.41 -16.92 12.82
C GLY A 81 7.02 -15.56 13.14
N ASP A 82 8.27 -15.38 12.74
CA ASP A 82 9.01 -14.13 12.94
C ASP A 82 8.62 -13.05 11.91
N PHE A 83 7.33 -13.02 11.58
CA PHE A 83 6.68 -12.15 10.64
C PHE A 83 5.39 -11.62 11.27
N ALA A 84 5.42 -10.35 11.60
CA ALA A 84 4.27 -9.58 12.02
C ALA A 84 4.13 -8.38 11.09
N THR A 85 2.95 -7.77 11.10
CA THR A 85 2.64 -6.63 10.27
C THR A 85 1.97 -5.59 11.13
N SER A 86 2.42 -4.33 11.04
CA SER A 86 1.70 -3.22 11.65
C SER A 86 0.55 -2.75 10.77
N ASP A 87 -0.28 -1.84 11.30
CA ASP A 87 -1.22 -1.07 10.51
C ASP A 87 -0.50 -0.34 9.37
N CYS A 88 -1.22 -0.10 8.26
CA CYS A 88 -0.76 0.63 7.06
C CYS A 88 0.20 -0.15 6.14
N ASN A 89 -0.19 -1.36 5.72
CA ASN A 89 0.47 -2.01 4.58
C ASN A 89 -0.44 -1.90 3.34
N ASN A 90 0.14 -1.68 2.16
CA ASN A 90 -0.56 -1.80 0.88
C ASN A 90 -0.14 -3.14 0.22
N PRO A 91 -0.82 -4.27 0.49
CA PRO A 91 -0.45 -5.54 -0.10
C PRO A 91 -0.48 -5.45 -1.62
N LEU A 92 0.56 -5.97 -2.27
CA LEU A 92 0.69 -5.92 -3.73
C LEU A 92 0.34 -7.28 -4.31
N PHE A 93 -0.73 -7.35 -5.09
CA PHE A 93 -1.14 -8.57 -5.77
C PHE A 93 -0.48 -8.65 -7.15
N PHE A 94 0.40 -9.64 -7.34
CA PHE A 94 1.05 -9.88 -8.64
C PHE A 94 0.27 -10.91 -9.47
N LYS A 95 0.40 -10.80 -10.80
CA LYS A 95 -0.31 -11.63 -11.80
C LYS A 95 -0.14 -13.15 -11.62
N ASN A 96 0.84 -13.61 -10.86
CA ASN A 96 1.10 -15.02 -10.56
C ASN A 96 0.42 -15.51 -9.28
N ASN A 97 -0.71 -14.89 -8.88
CA ASN A 97 -1.44 -15.21 -7.65
C ASN A 97 -0.58 -15.15 -6.39
N THR A 98 0.43 -14.27 -6.41
CA THR A 98 1.31 -14.04 -5.27
C THR A 98 1.11 -12.64 -4.75
N ILE A 99 0.82 -12.53 -3.47
CA ILE A 99 0.66 -11.25 -2.77
C ILE A 99 1.92 -10.98 -1.98
N TYR A 100 2.47 -9.78 -2.11
CA TYR A 100 3.61 -9.33 -1.33
C TYR A 100 3.09 -8.46 -0.19
N LEU A 101 3.57 -8.75 1.02
CA LEU A 101 3.23 -8.02 2.22
C LEU A 101 4.50 -7.67 2.99
N LEU A 102 4.66 -6.40 3.32
CA LEU A 102 5.78 -5.91 4.11
C LEU A 102 5.58 -6.27 5.59
N GLY A 103 6.60 -6.87 6.19
CA GLY A 103 6.64 -7.11 7.63
C GLY A 103 7.12 -5.87 8.40
N ASP A 104 6.68 -5.73 9.64
CA ASP A 104 7.04 -4.63 10.57
C ASP A 104 8.55 -4.47 10.77
N LYS A 105 9.30 -5.58 10.70
CA LYS A 105 10.76 -5.63 10.81
C LYS A 105 11.50 -5.42 9.49
N GLY A 106 10.79 -5.08 8.42
CA GLY A 106 11.33 -4.83 7.08
C GLY A 106 11.70 -6.09 6.29
N ASN A 107 11.25 -7.26 6.74
CA ASN A 107 11.22 -8.50 5.96
C ASN A 107 10.01 -8.53 5.00
N LEU A 108 9.98 -9.51 4.10
CA LEU A 108 8.92 -9.67 3.10
C LEU A 108 8.19 -10.99 3.32
N GLY A 109 6.87 -10.93 3.44
CA GLY A 109 5.98 -12.08 3.36
C GLY A 109 5.41 -12.19 1.95
N THR A 110 5.35 -13.41 1.42
CA THR A 110 4.60 -13.70 0.20
C THR A 110 3.52 -14.73 0.49
N LEU A 111 2.30 -14.46 0.04
CA LEU A 111 1.18 -15.37 0.11
C LEU A 111 0.82 -15.85 -1.30
N CYS A 112 0.79 -17.15 -1.54
CA CYS A 112 0.37 -17.71 -2.82
C CYS A 112 -1.00 -18.40 -2.71
N ILE A 113 -1.95 -17.95 -3.54
CA ILE A 113 -3.28 -18.56 -3.69
C ILE A 113 -3.18 -19.67 -4.74
N LYS A 114 -3.35 -20.92 -4.31
CA LYS A 114 -3.21 -22.08 -5.18
C LYS A 114 -4.50 -22.38 -5.93
N GLY A 115 -4.35 -22.80 -7.19
CA GLY A 115 -5.43 -23.45 -7.95
C GLY A 115 -6.64 -22.58 -8.26
N ASN A 116 -6.49 -21.24 -8.29
CA ASN A 116 -7.59 -20.28 -8.51
C ASN A 116 -8.81 -20.58 -7.61
N SER A 117 -8.58 -20.99 -6.36
CA SER A 117 -9.65 -21.29 -5.41
C SER A 117 -9.42 -20.56 -4.10
N ALA A 118 -10.46 -19.86 -3.63
CA ALA A 118 -10.47 -19.24 -2.30
C ALA A 118 -10.44 -20.27 -1.18
N THR A 119 -10.90 -21.51 -1.41
CA THR A 119 -11.03 -22.55 -0.37
C THR A 119 -9.72 -23.30 -0.07
N GLN A 120 -8.75 -23.27 -1.00
CA GLN A 120 -7.46 -23.90 -0.76
C GLN A 120 -6.61 -23.04 0.17
N ARG A 121 -6.07 -23.66 1.24
CA ARG A 121 -5.22 -22.93 2.19
C ARG A 121 -4.02 -22.30 1.48
N PRO A 122 -3.88 -20.97 1.50
CA PRO A 122 -2.79 -20.30 0.84
C PRO A 122 -1.48 -20.55 1.61
N ASN A 123 -0.35 -20.43 0.92
CA ASN A 123 0.95 -20.73 1.49
C ASN A 123 1.76 -19.46 1.72
N TRP A 124 2.09 -19.19 2.98
CA TRP A 124 3.00 -18.13 3.39
C TRP A 124 4.47 -18.55 3.21
N LYS A 125 5.28 -17.63 2.70
CA LYS A 125 6.74 -17.72 2.75
C LYS A 125 7.31 -16.39 3.20
N PHE A 126 8.37 -16.43 4.00
CA PHE A 126 9.00 -15.24 4.56
C PHE A 126 10.44 -15.13 4.10
N TYR A 127 10.88 -13.90 3.82
CA TYR A 127 12.16 -13.62 3.19
C TYR A 127 12.85 -12.42 3.81
N GLY A 128 14.18 -12.46 3.78
CA GLY A 128 15.03 -11.37 4.24
C GLY A 128 15.28 -11.40 5.74
N ARG A 129 16.40 -10.81 6.14
CA ARG A 129 16.71 -10.57 7.56
C ARG A 129 16.00 -9.32 8.03
N HIS A 130 15.65 -9.26 9.31
CA HIS A 130 15.13 -8.03 9.89
C HIS A 130 16.13 -6.89 9.80
N PHE A 131 15.62 -5.67 9.84
CA PHE A 131 16.45 -4.51 10.11
C PHE A 131 17.03 -4.54 11.53
N PRO A 132 18.13 -3.83 11.81
CA PRO A 132 18.59 -3.61 13.18
C PRO A 132 17.50 -2.97 14.05
N SER A 133 17.46 -3.26 15.35
CA SER A 133 16.42 -2.77 16.26
C SER A 133 16.28 -1.24 16.26
N SER A 134 17.38 -0.50 16.11
CA SER A 134 17.35 0.97 15.99
C SER A 134 16.57 1.47 14.78
N LYS A 135 16.65 0.76 13.66
CA LYS A 135 15.91 1.08 12.44
C LYS A 135 14.45 0.68 12.56
N GLN A 136 14.16 -0.46 13.18
CA GLN A 136 12.78 -0.88 13.44
C GLN A 136 12.04 0.14 14.32
N THR A 137 12.68 0.64 15.38
CA THR A 137 12.06 1.61 16.29
C THR A 137 11.90 3.00 15.67
N SER A 138 12.69 3.34 14.65
CA SER A 138 12.60 4.62 13.95
C SER A 138 11.50 4.66 12.91
N ILE A 139 11.14 3.54 12.27
CA ILE A 139 10.06 3.47 11.28
C ILE A 139 8.71 3.78 11.94
N ARG A 140 7.98 4.75 11.38
CA ARG A 140 6.64 5.15 11.83
C ARG A 140 5.55 4.70 10.89
N LYS A 141 5.82 4.81 9.59
CA LYS A 141 4.91 4.39 8.52
C LYS A 141 5.72 3.78 7.40
N ALA A 142 5.11 2.83 6.73
CA ALA A 142 5.58 2.29 5.48
C ALA A 142 4.48 2.41 4.43
N TYR A 143 4.87 2.59 3.18
CA TYR A 143 3.97 2.51 2.04
C TYR A 143 4.62 1.63 0.99
N THR A 144 3.82 0.83 0.29
CA THR A 144 4.31 -0.15 -0.68
C THR A 144 3.67 0.06 -2.04
N ALA A 145 4.49 0.08 -3.09
CA ALA A 145 4.04 0.22 -4.47
C ALA A 145 4.77 -0.79 -5.35
N GLU A 146 4.14 -1.23 -6.44
CA GLU A 146 4.79 -2.09 -7.42
C GLU A 146 5.91 -1.31 -8.14
N ASP A 147 7.11 -1.91 -8.23
CA ASP A 147 8.18 -1.38 -9.07
C ASP A 147 7.99 -1.92 -10.50
N VAL A 148 7.04 -1.34 -11.22
CA VAL A 148 6.58 -1.84 -12.53
C VAL A 148 7.70 -1.96 -13.57
N ASP A 149 8.74 -1.13 -13.47
CA ASP A 149 9.84 -1.11 -14.44
C ASP A 149 10.96 -2.11 -14.09
N ASN A 150 11.25 -2.31 -12.80
CA ASN A 150 12.37 -3.16 -12.35
C ASN A 150 11.94 -4.52 -11.78
N GLY A 151 10.63 -4.69 -11.59
CA GLY A 151 10.00 -5.82 -10.92
C GLY A 151 10.19 -5.79 -9.40
N GLY A 152 9.19 -6.32 -8.68
CA GLY A 152 9.18 -6.36 -7.22
C GLY A 152 8.44 -5.17 -6.63
N MET A 153 8.94 -4.65 -5.51
CA MET A 153 8.23 -3.68 -4.69
C MET A 153 9.13 -2.52 -4.29
N LEU A 154 8.61 -1.30 -4.35
CA LEU A 154 9.15 -0.14 -3.67
C LEU A 154 8.52 -0.01 -2.29
N VAL A 155 9.35 0.32 -1.30
CA VAL A 155 8.94 0.56 0.09
C VAL A 155 9.38 1.96 0.49
N VAL A 156 8.43 2.79 0.90
CA VAL A 156 8.70 4.14 1.41
C VAL A 156 8.58 4.11 2.93
N PHE A 157 9.69 4.26 3.64
CA PHE A 157 9.70 4.41 5.09
C PHE A 157 9.69 5.88 5.48
N LEU A 158 8.79 6.24 6.38
CA LEU A 158 8.78 7.51 7.08
C LEU A 158 9.28 7.30 8.51
N SER A 159 10.34 8.00 8.91
CA SER A 159 11.01 7.76 10.20
C SER A 159 10.71 8.83 11.28
N ARG A 160 11.04 8.50 12.55
CA ARG A 160 10.82 9.30 13.77
C ARG A 160 11.59 10.63 13.80
N GLU A 161 12.79 10.67 13.24
CA GLU A 161 13.69 11.81 13.38
C GLU A 161 13.39 12.85 12.32
N GLU A 162 12.34 13.64 12.54
CA GLU A 162 12.10 14.83 11.70
C GLU A 162 11.61 14.53 10.27
N GLY A 163 10.92 13.41 10.01
CA GLY A 163 10.23 13.22 8.73
C GLY A 163 11.11 12.73 7.58
N ASP A 164 12.29 12.17 7.88
CA ASP A 164 13.14 11.50 6.89
C ASP A 164 12.37 10.43 6.12
N VAL A 165 12.54 10.48 4.80
CA VAL A 165 11.93 9.55 3.86
C VAL A 165 13.03 8.72 3.24
N GLU A 166 12.91 7.41 3.38
CA GLU A 166 13.76 6.46 2.68
C GLU A 166 12.94 5.63 1.72
N VAL A 167 13.47 5.43 0.52
CA VAL A 167 12.88 4.53 -0.46
C VAL A 167 13.78 3.32 -0.60
N TRP A 168 13.20 2.13 -0.54
CA TRP A 168 13.90 0.88 -0.70
C TRP A 168 13.25 0.05 -1.79
N ARG A 169 14.06 -0.53 -2.67
CA ARG A 169 13.64 -1.53 -3.63
C ARG A 169 13.81 -2.93 -3.04
N TYR A 170 12.75 -3.71 -3.11
CA TYR A 170 12.67 -5.09 -2.64
C TYR A 170 12.50 -6.00 -3.85
N LYS A 171 13.48 -6.88 -4.07
CA LYS A 171 13.46 -7.84 -5.19
C LYS A 171 13.76 -9.24 -4.71
N LEU A 172 12.89 -10.19 -5.05
CA LEU A 172 13.13 -11.60 -4.79
C LEU A 172 13.93 -12.22 -5.93
N LYS A 173 15.08 -12.81 -5.60
CA LYS A 173 15.86 -13.70 -6.48
C LYS A 173 15.87 -15.09 -5.89
N GLY A 174 14.94 -15.94 -6.33
CA GLY A 174 14.74 -17.27 -5.77
C GLY A 174 14.26 -17.20 -4.31
N LYS A 175 15.14 -17.59 -3.37
CA LYS A 175 14.87 -17.50 -1.92
C LYS A 175 15.54 -16.31 -1.24
N MET A 176 16.29 -15.51 -1.97
CA MET A 176 17.00 -14.35 -1.43
C MET A 176 16.19 -13.08 -1.66
N LEU A 177 15.95 -12.32 -0.59
CA LEU A 177 15.44 -10.96 -0.69
C LEU A 177 16.62 -10.00 -0.81
N GLU A 178 16.75 -9.36 -1.97
CA GLU A 178 17.63 -8.22 -2.16
C GLU A 178 16.89 -6.95 -1.79
N ARG A 179 17.58 -6.09 -1.03
CA ARG A 179 17.10 -4.77 -0.63
C ARG A 179 18.14 -3.73 -1.00
N GLU A 180 17.71 -2.71 -1.71
CA GLU A 180 18.56 -1.59 -2.13
C GLU A 180 17.89 -0.29 -1.70
N GLN A 181 18.61 0.56 -0.97
CA GLN A 181 18.13 1.90 -0.68
C GLN A 181 18.34 2.79 -1.90
N LEU A 182 17.26 3.44 -2.35
CA LEU A 182 17.27 4.33 -3.50
C LEU A 182 17.50 5.77 -3.04
N THR A 183 18.40 6.46 -3.75
CA THR A 183 18.61 7.91 -3.62
C THR A 183 17.79 8.69 -4.64
N SER A 184 17.23 8.02 -5.66
CA SER A 184 16.39 8.60 -6.70
C SER A 184 15.40 7.57 -7.26
N LEU A 185 14.23 8.03 -7.70
CA LEU A 185 13.20 7.23 -8.38
C LEU A 185 13.36 7.18 -9.91
N ASP A 186 14.38 7.83 -10.48
CA ASP A 186 14.43 8.34 -11.87
C ASP A 186 13.75 9.73 -12.00
N ASN A 187 14.37 10.60 -12.79
CA ASN A 187 13.90 11.95 -13.09
C ASN A 187 12.62 11.96 -13.96
N ASN A 188 12.20 10.81 -14.48
CA ASN A 188 10.93 10.65 -15.19
C ASN A 188 9.86 9.91 -14.37
N LYS A 189 10.11 9.57 -13.10
CA LYS A 189 9.13 8.88 -12.25
C LYS A 189 8.69 9.70 -11.06
N THR A 190 7.47 9.44 -10.65
CA THR A 190 6.81 10.02 -9.49
C THR A 190 6.10 8.92 -8.74
N LEU A 191 6.18 8.94 -7.42
CA LEU A 191 5.50 7.98 -6.55
C LEU A 191 4.37 8.67 -5.79
N PHE A 192 3.19 8.08 -5.80
CA PHE A 192 2.06 8.50 -4.98
C PHE A 192 1.85 7.47 -3.88
N VAL A 193 1.77 7.91 -2.63
CA VAL A 193 1.60 7.01 -1.49
C VAL A 193 0.42 7.41 -0.63
N SER A 194 -0.36 6.43 -0.16
CA SER A 194 -1.39 6.62 0.84
C SER A 194 -1.68 5.31 1.57
N SER A 195 -2.40 5.38 2.69
CA SER A 195 -2.84 4.17 3.41
C SER A 195 -3.80 3.31 2.56
N GLY A 196 -4.60 3.93 1.69
CA GLY A 196 -5.53 3.23 0.81
C GLY A 196 -4.91 2.66 -0.46
N GLY A 197 -3.81 3.24 -0.95
CA GLY A 197 -3.15 2.77 -2.18
C GLY A 197 -1.90 3.57 -2.50
N SER A 198 -0.93 2.93 -3.14
CA SER A 198 0.28 3.59 -3.63
C SER A 198 0.63 3.08 -5.03
N TYR A 199 1.15 3.96 -5.88
CA TYR A 199 1.53 3.61 -7.25
C TYR A 199 2.67 4.48 -7.77
N LEU A 200 3.53 3.87 -8.59
CA LEU A 200 4.61 4.52 -9.31
C LEU A 200 4.12 4.90 -10.72
N ARG A 201 4.40 6.12 -11.17
CA ARG A 201 3.97 6.60 -12.49
C ARG A 201 5.07 7.37 -13.20
N THR A 202 5.04 7.33 -14.53
CA THR A 202 5.84 8.21 -15.38
C THR A 202 5.32 9.65 -15.31
N CYS A 203 6.21 10.62 -15.17
CA CYS A 203 5.85 12.03 -15.09
C CYS A 203 5.15 12.50 -16.37
N VAL A 204 4.03 13.19 -16.20
CA VAL A 204 3.29 13.85 -17.30
C VAL A 204 3.86 15.22 -17.65
N ALA A 205 4.70 15.80 -16.79
CA ALA A 205 5.30 17.11 -16.98
C ALA A 205 6.71 17.19 -16.40
N GLN A 206 7.52 18.10 -16.96
CA GLN A 206 8.87 18.35 -16.48
C GLN A 206 8.84 18.84 -15.02
N GLY A 207 9.77 18.35 -14.22
CA GLY A 207 9.93 18.76 -12.82
C GLY A 207 9.04 18.02 -11.84
N LEU A 208 8.22 17.04 -12.26
CA LEU A 208 7.51 16.13 -11.34
C LEU A 208 8.37 14.91 -10.91
N GLY A 209 9.46 14.68 -11.63
CA GLY A 209 10.38 13.58 -11.40
C GLY A 209 11.02 13.58 -10.03
N ASN A 210 11.37 12.38 -9.57
CA ASN A 210 12.07 12.14 -8.32
C ASN A 210 11.37 12.75 -7.08
N LYS A 211 10.04 12.64 -7.07
CA LYS A 211 9.16 13.15 -6.01
C LYS A 211 8.22 12.07 -5.51
N ILE A 212 7.85 12.21 -4.24
CA ILE A 212 6.89 11.36 -3.55
C ILE A 212 5.75 12.24 -3.05
N TYR A 213 4.53 11.95 -3.50
CA TYR A 213 3.32 12.66 -3.11
C TYR A 213 2.68 11.93 -1.94
N PHE A 214 2.59 12.65 -0.82
CA PHE A 214 1.95 12.17 0.40
C PHE A 214 0.58 12.81 0.54
N PRO A 215 -0.38 12.15 1.21
CA PRO A 215 -1.68 12.73 1.48
C PRO A 215 -1.54 13.65 2.69
N MET A 216 -0.70 14.66 2.57
CA MET A 216 -0.35 15.61 3.63
C MET A 216 -0.56 17.03 3.12
N PHE A 217 -0.99 17.90 4.04
CA PHE A 217 -1.30 19.29 3.75
C PHE A 217 -0.53 20.21 4.69
N HIS A 218 -0.07 21.34 4.19
CA HIS A 218 0.57 22.36 5.03
C HIS A 218 -0.49 23.23 5.73
N ASP A 219 -0.50 23.20 7.05
CA ASP A 219 -1.57 23.78 7.90
C ASP A 219 -1.73 25.31 7.67
N ASN A 220 -0.60 26.03 7.59
CA ASN A 220 -0.61 27.48 7.45
C ASN A 220 -1.06 28.00 6.07
N ASN A 221 -1.12 27.14 5.05
CA ASN A 221 -1.49 27.54 3.68
C ASN A 221 -2.75 26.82 3.17
N LYS A 222 -3.86 26.92 3.91
CA LYS A 222 -5.23 26.54 3.49
C LYS A 222 -5.30 25.23 2.67
N GLY A 223 -4.80 24.13 3.22
CA GLY A 223 -4.99 22.81 2.60
C GLY A 223 -4.22 22.56 1.30
N LYS A 224 -3.10 23.25 1.07
CA LYS A 224 -2.21 22.93 -0.07
C LYS A 224 -1.50 21.60 0.15
N GLY A 225 -1.61 20.71 -0.83
CA GLY A 225 -0.95 19.41 -0.84
C GLY A 225 0.57 19.53 -0.79
N VAL A 226 1.22 18.46 -0.34
CA VAL A 226 2.67 18.40 -0.10
C VAL A 226 3.29 17.22 -0.84
N PHE A 227 4.51 17.43 -1.33
CA PHE A 227 5.36 16.37 -1.86
C PHE A 227 6.73 16.40 -1.22
N TYR A 228 7.39 15.26 -1.17
CA TYR A 228 8.79 15.14 -0.80
C TYR A 228 9.64 15.05 -2.06
N CYS A 229 10.70 15.85 -2.14
CA CYS A 229 11.70 15.76 -3.19
C CYS A 229 12.89 14.96 -2.67
N LEU A 230 13.14 13.78 -3.27
CA LEU A 230 14.23 12.91 -2.86
C LEU A 230 15.60 13.55 -3.05
N ALA A 231 15.80 14.30 -4.15
CA ALA A 231 17.07 14.98 -4.42
C ALA A 231 17.46 16.00 -3.34
N ASN A 232 16.47 16.70 -2.76
CA ASN A 232 16.70 17.77 -1.79
C ASN A 232 16.47 17.32 -0.34
N HIS A 233 15.98 16.10 -0.14
CA HIS A 233 15.55 15.56 1.15
C HIS A 233 14.58 16.47 1.92
N LYS A 234 13.60 17.05 1.21
CA LYS A 234 12.66 18.04 1.78
C LYS A 234 11.24 17.90 1.26
N TYR A 235 10.29 18.22 2.13
CA TYR A 235 8.90 18.48 1.80
C TYR A 235 8.73 19.87 1.20
N TYR A 236 7.82 19.99 0.25
CA TYR A 236 7.43 21.23 -0.41
C TYR A 236 5.92 21.28 -0.57
N SER A 237 5.31 22.46 -0.44
CA SER A 237 3.89 22.65 -0.75
C SER A 237 3.69 23.16 -2.18
N PHE A 238 2.52 22.89 -2.73
CA PHE A 238 2.08 23.44 -4.03
C PHE A 238 1.68 24.93 -3.94
N ASP A 239 2.59 25.80 -3.49
CA ASP A 239 2.38 27.23 -3.44
C ASP A 239 3.22 27.96 -4.50
N TYR A 240 2.75 27.93 -5.74
CA TYR A 240 3.37 28.66 -6.84
C TYR A 240 3.10 30.18 -6.78
N SER A 241 2.22 30.62 -5.88
CA SER A 241 1.72 32.00 -5.80
C SER A 241 2.30 32.83 -4.66
N ALA A 242 2.83 32.20 -3.60
CA ALA A 242 3.33 32.91 -2.43
C ALA A 242 4.78 33.36 -2.60
N ILE A 243 5.11 34.52 -2.02
CA ILE A 243 6.44 35.13 -1.96
C ILE A 243 7.51 34.18 -1.38
N LYS A 244 7.09 33.12 -0.67
CA LYS A 244 7.95 32.03 -0.22
C LYS A 244 7.17 30.71 -0.19
N ALA A 245 7.46 29.81 -1.12
CA ALA A 245 6.93 28.44 -1.09
C ALA A 245 7.38 27.74 0.20
N TYR A 246 6.50 26.95 0.82
CA TYR A 246 6.88 26.16 1.98
C TYR A 246 7.92 25.12 1.57
N SER A 247 8.97 24.99 2.38
CA SER A 247 9.91 23.89 2.30
C SER A 247 10.40 23.52 3.70
N SER A 248 10.39 22.24 4.05
CA SER A 248 10.86 21.74 5.35
C SER A 248 11.53 20.38 5.19
N SER A 249 12.54 20.08 6.01
CA SER A 249 13.01 18.70 6.15
C SER A 249 12.00 17.83 6.90
N ASN A 250 11.08 18.46 7.67
CA ASN A 250 10.21 17.76 8.61
C ASN A 250 8.72 17.97 8.42
N ILE A 251 7.97 17.05 9.02
CA ILE A 251 6.51 16.95 8.93
C ILE A 251 5.75 17.72 10.02
N PHE A 252 6.41 18.48 10.90
CA PHE A 252 5.77 19.05 12.10
C PHE A 252 4.63 20.04 11.80
N ASN A 253 4.69 20.73 10.67
CA ASN A 253 3.66 21.66 10.23
C ASN A 253 2.70 21.05 9.19
N LEU A 254 2.71 19.72 9.07
CA LEU A 254 1.89 18.98 8.12
C LEU A 254 0.76 18.25 8.82
N VAL A 255 -0.42 18.31 8.20
CA VAL A 255 -1.61 17.58 8.63
C VAL A 255 -1.82 16.40 7.68
N GLN A 256 -2.01 15.22 8.24
CA GLN A 256 -2.29 13.99 7.48
C GLN A 256 -3.71 13.50 7.81
N PRO A 257 -4.62 13.36 6.82
CA PRO A 257 -5.90 12.68 7.03
C PRO A 257 -5.69 11.22 7.43
N ARG A 258 -6.63 10.68 8.22
CA ARG A 258 -6.60 9.28 8.64
C ARG A 258 -6.88 8.30 7.50
N SER A 259 -7.76 8.68 6.58
CA SER A 259 -8.15 7.86 5.42
C SER A 259 -8.06 8.70 4.16
N CYS A 260 -7.38 8.17 3.15
CA CYS A 260 -7.16 8.83 1.87
C CYS A 260 -6.72 7.82 0.82
N ILE A 261 -7.14 8.05 -0.42
CA ILE A 261 -6.69 7.32 -1.60
C ILE A 261 -6.44 8.32 -2.71
N TRP A 262 -5.40 8.07 -3.50
CA TRP A 262 -5.13 8.85 -4.71
C TRP A 262 -6.04 8.34 -5.83
N ILE A 263 -6.65 9.27 -6.55
CA ILE A 263 -7.43 8.98 -7.75
C ILE A 263 -6.66 9.50 -8.96
N GLU A 264 -6.68 8.72 -10.03
CA GLU A 264 -6.22 9.16 -11.32
C GLU A 264 -7.38 9.90 -12.01
N GLN A 265 -7.07 11.04 -12.62
CA GLN A 265 -7.97 11.68 -13.56
C GLN A 265 -7.74 11.02 -14.91
N GLU A 266 -8.77 10.44 -15.52
CA GLU A 266 -8.70 10.03 -16.93
C GLU A 266 -8.68 11.29 -17.80
N ASP A 267 -7.78 11.31 -18.78
CA ASP A 267 -7.78 12.33 -19.82
C ASP A 267 -8.93 12.01 -20.80
N ASP A 268 -9.92 12.90 -20.88
CA ASP A 268 -11.02 12.87 -21.87
C ASP A 268 -10.50 13.07 -23.31
#